data_AF-A0A2G8S4A3-F1
#
_entry.id   AF-A0A2G8S4A3-F1
#
_cell.length_a   1.000
_cell.length_b   1.000
_cell.length_c   1.000
_cell.angle_alpha   90.00
_cell.angle_beta   90.00
_cell.angle_gamma   90.00
#
_symmetry.space_group_name_H-M   'P 1'
#
loop_
_entity.id
_entity.type
_entity.pdbx_description
1 polymer ?
#
loop_
_entity_poly.entity_id
_entity_poly.type
_entity_poly.pdbx_seq_one_letter_code
_entity_poly.pdbx_strand_id
1 'polypeptide(L)'
;MLQYRVGIFFGGATLAGAFSGLLAFGISFMSGTAGMLGWSWIFIIEGLATVVVGFVSFFILVDFPHTAEFLTPEERAWIVHRKKYDNSSVGEEEHFELRHIWETLLDWQVWLHILVYMSIIAPLYGISLFLPSIINGFGFSTAISQLLTVPPYVFASASSVLSTSSLYPSCPHASHIHIHVMRISAIQNNTAVTLLWWAVWSDKLKKRYPFVLAGLVYCLVGFAINISDVGIGAKYFGTFLIVAGAYAGFPGVVAWLGNNLAGHYKRGVGMALHIGIGNFGGAIASNIYRTQDAPRYIVGHGVELMFVGIGFIVLPIVVLSYKRINARRDAIMKEANEKGTKLTPEELRRLGDRAPDFRYTL
;
A
#
# COMPACT_ATOMS: atom_id res chain seq x y z
N MET A 1 8.83 11.34 -0.45
CA MET A 1 7.74 11.89 0.39
C MET A 1 6.39 11.21 0.15
N LEU A 2 5.99 10.92 -1.10
CA LEU A 2 4.71 10.26 -1.38
C LEU A 2 4.53 8.93 -0.63
N GLN A 3 5.54 8.05 -0.65
CA GLN A 3 5.52 6.75 0.04
C GLN A 3 5.23 6.85 1.54
N TYR A 4 5.88 7.80 2.23
CA TYR A 4 5.67 7.99 3.66
C TYR A 4 4.23 8.37 4.00
N ARG A 5 3.64 9.27 3.22
CA ARG A 5 2.24 9.71 3.39
C ARG A 5 1.27 8.56 3.13
N VAL A 6 1.50 7.81 2.05
CA VAL A 6 0.71 6.63 1.68
C VAL A 6 0.84 5.52 2.74
N GLY A 7 2.03 5.31 3.28
CA GLY A 7 2.27 4.29 4.31
C GLY A 7 1.72 4.66 5.69
N ILE A 8 1.70 5.95 6.09
CA ILE A 8 0.94 6.36 7.28
C ILE A 8 -0.55 6.11 7.09
N PHE A 9 -1.08 6.51 5.93
CA PHE A 9 -2.51 6.33 5.62
C PHE A 9 -2.92 4.87 5.71
N PHE A 10 -2.18 3.97 5.04
CA PHE A 10 -2.48 2.54 5.08
C PHE A 10 -2.09 1.87 6.41
N GLY A 11 -1.03 2.32 7.07
CA GLY A 11 -0.66 1.85 8.41
C GLY A 11 -1.73 2.17 9.46
N GLY A 12 -2.40 3.32 9.34
CA GLY A 12 -3.57 3.67 10.15
C GLY A 12 -4.74 2.72 9.93
N ALA A 13 -4.99 2.32 8.67
CA ALA A 13 -6.01 1.32 8.35
C ALA A 13 -5.69 -0.06 8.96
N THR A 14 -4.42 -0.49 8.94
CA THR A 14 -4.00 -1.75 9.58
C THR A 14 -4.16 -1.70 11.10
N LEU A 15 -3.80 -0.57 11.73
CA LEU A 15 -4.00 -0.36 13.16
C LEU A 15 -5.49 -0.42 13.53
N ALA A 16 -6.35 0.21 12.73
CA ALA A 16 -7.80 0.13 12.92
C ALA A 16 -8.30 -1.33 12.87
N GLY A 17 -7.74 -2.17 11.99
CA GLY A 17 -8.02 -3.60 11.94
C GLY A 17 -7.61 -4.38 13.20
N ALA A 18 -6.52 -3.98 13.87
CA ALA A 18 -6.14 -4.55 15.16
C ALA A 18 -7.12 -4.17 16.29
N PHE A 19 -7.59 -2.91 16.30
CA PHE A 19 -8.55 -2.42 17.28
C PHE A 19 -9.97 -2.97 17.04
N SER A 20 -10.37 -3.19 15.79
CA SER A 20 -11.72 -3.69 15.47
C SER A 20 -11.97 -5.10 16.03
N GLY A 21 -10.99 -6.01 15.95
CA GLY A 21 -11.11 -7.35 16.54
C GLY A 21 -11.28 -7.33 18.06
N LEU A 22 -10.54 -6.46 18.75
CA LEU A 22 -10.63 -6.28 20.20
C LEU A 22 -11.97 -5.65 20.61
N LEU A 23 -12.42 -4.64 19.88
CA LEU A 23 -13.68 -3.94 20.11
C LEU A 23 -14.88 -4.88 19.84
N ALA A 24 -14.84 -5.66 18.77
CA ALA A 24 -15.83 -6.69 18.48
C ALA A 24 -15.92 -7.76 19.58
N PHE A 25 -14.76 -8.21 20.09
CA PHE A 25 -14.72 -9.12 21.25
C PHE A 25 -15.39 -8.50 22.48
N GLY A 26 -15.07 -7.25 22.82
CA GLY A 26 -15.68 -6.54 23.95
C GLY A 26 -17.20 -6.37 23.81
N ILE A 27 -17.67 -5.96 22.63
CA ILE A 27 -19.10 -5.75 22.35
C ILE A 27 -19.87 -7.07 22.30
N SER A 28 -19.20 -8.20 21.99
CA SER A 28 -19.86 -9.51 21.98
C SER A 28 -20.49 -9.89 23.33
N PHE A 29 -19.95 -9.37 24.45
CA PHE A 29 -20.51 -9.56 25.80
C PHE A 29 -21.81 -8.76 26.05
N MET A 30 -22.15 -7.81 25.18
CA MET A 30 -23.42 -7.08 25.23
C MET A 30 -24.58 -7.85 24.60
N SER A 31 -24.36 -9.10 24.19
CA SER A 31 -25.43 -9.95 23.66
C SER A 31 -26.49 -10.22 24.73
N GLY A 32 -27.75 -9.89 24.45
CA GLY A 32 -28.86 -9.96 25.40
C GLY A 32 -29.18 -8.62 26.07
N THR A 33 -28.29 -7.63 25.99
CA THR A 33 -28.57 -6.27 26.48
C THR A 33 -29.64 -5.61 25.60
N ALA A 34 -30.68 -5.08 26.24
CA ALA A 34 -31.87 -4.52 25.58
C ALA A 34 -32.57 -5.47 24.59
N GLY A 35 -32.43 -6.80 24.79
CA GLY A 35 -33.03 -7.81 23.92
C GLY A 35 -32.36 -7.92 22.53
N MET A 36 -31.21 -7.26 22.33
CA MET A 36 -30.50 -7.26 21.05
C MET A 36 -29.34 -8.25 21.05
N LEU A 37 -29.00 -8.75 19.86
CA LEU A 37 -27.84 -9.61 19.63
C LEU A 37 -26.56 -8.75 19.65
N GLY A 38 -25.44 -9.33 20.09
CA GLY A 38 -24.17 -8.61 20.20
C GLY A 38 -23.69 -7.94 18.90
N TRP A 39 -23.98 -8.55 17.73
CA TRP A 39 -23.61 -7.97 16.43
C TRP A 39 -24.33 -6.66 16.11
N SER A 40 -25.55 -6.45 16.62
CA SER A 40 -26.32 -5.22 16.37
C SER A 40 -25.69 -4.03 17.09
N TRP A 41 -25.13 -4.25 18.28
CA TRP A 41 -24.41 -3.23 19.03
C TRP A 41 -23.13 -2.75 18.34
N ILE A 42 -22.46 -3.62 17.57
CA ILE A 42 -21.29 -3.25 16.76
C ILE A 42 -21.71 -2.17 15.76
N PHE A 43 -22.78 -2.40 14.99
CA PHE A 43 -23.28 -1.41 14.02
C PHE A 43 -23.73 -0.09 14.65
N ILE A 44 -24.37 -0.15 15.82
CA ILE A 44 -24.85 1.05 16.50
C ILE A 44 -23.67 1.90 17.00
N ILE A 45 -22.71 1.28 17.70
CA ILE A 45 -21.59 2.00 18.32
C ILE A 45 -20.61 2.50 17.25
N GLU A 46 -20.15 1.63 16.35
CA GLU A 46 -19.20 2.01 15.30
C GLU A 46 -19.85 2.95 14.27
N GLY A 47 -21.12 2.71 13.93
CA GLY A 47 -21.87 3.57 13.02
C GLY A 47 -22.04 4.98 13.58
N LEU A 48 -22.41 5.11 14.86
CA LEU A 48 -22.54 6.41 15.51
C LEU A 48 -21.20 7.16 15.59
N ALA A 49 -20.11 6.46 15.95
CA ALA A 49 -18.77 7.05 15.97
C ALA A 49 -18.37 7.58 14.58
N THR A 50 -18.68 6.82 13.53
CA THR A 50 -18.43 7.22 12.12
C THR A 50 -19.23 8.46 11.73
N VAL A 51 -20.50 8.57 12.14
CA VAL A 51 -21.34 9.76 11.90
C VAL A 51 -20.73 10.99 12.56
N VAL A 52 -20.26 10.87 13.81
CA VAL A 52 -19.62 11.98 14.54
C VAL A 52 -18.33 12.41 13.84
N VAL A 53 -17.47 11.48 13.44
CA VAL A 53 -16.24 11.79 12.69
C VAL A 53 -16.57 12.46 11.36
N GLY A 54 -17.59 11.98 10.65
CA GLY A 54 -18.06 12.59 9.40
C GLY A 54 -18.52 14.03 9.60
N PHE A 55 -19.32 14.29 10.63
CA PHE A 55 -19.76 15.65 10.98
C PHE A 55 -18.57 16.57 11.33
N VAL A 56 -17.61 16.09 12.13
CA VAL A 56 -16.41 16.86 12.48
C VAL A 56 -15.53 17.12 11.26
N SER A 57 -15.40 16.15 10.35
CA SER A 57 -14.59 16.28 9.13
C SER A 57 -15.05 17.43 8.23
N PHE A 58 -16.36 17.72 8.19
CA PHE A 58 -16.92 18.85 7.46
C PHE A 58 -16.36 20.20 7.90
N PHE A 59 -15.99 20.34 9.18
CA PHE A 59 -15.45 21.60 9.71
C PHE A 59 -13.92 21.70 9.65
N ILE A 60 -13.22 20.55 9.57
CA ILE A 60 -11.75 20.51 9.63
C ILE A 60 -11.12 20.40 8.23
N LEU A 61 -11.81 19.75 7.27
CA LEU A 61 -11.22 19.43 5.98
C LEU A 61 -11.16 20.67 5.08
N VAL A 62 -9.95 21.05 4.69
CA VAL A 62 -9.68 22.18 3.79
C VAL A 62 -9.58 21.68 2.35
N ASP A 63 -10.29 22.32 1.42
CA ASP A 63 -10.38 21.88 0.02
C ASP A 63 -9.08 22.05 -0.77
N PHE A 64 -8.34 23.15 -0.56
CA PHE A 64 -7.15 23.45 -1.35
C PHE A 64 -6.00 24.06 -0.52
N PRO A 65 -4.74 23.88 -0.94
CA PRO A 65 -3.59 24.49 -0.25
C PRO A 65 -3.68 26.01 -0.13
N HIS A 66 -4.39 26.68 -1.05
CA HIS A 66 -4.58 28.12 -1.03
C HIS A 66 -5.71 28.59 -0.10
N THR A 67 -6.61 27.69 0.31
CA THR A 67 -7.65 27.96 1.33
C THR A 67 -7.22 27.50 2.73
N ALA A 68 -6.06 26.86 2.85
CA ALA A 68 -5.52 26.38 4.13
C ALA A 68 -5.08 27.53 5.04
N GLU A 69 -5.90 27.88 6.01
CA GLU A 69 -5.63 28.93 7.00
C GLU A 69 -4.51 28.56 7.98
N PHE A 70 -4.23 27.25 8.13
CA PHE A 70 -3.16 26.77 9.01
C PHE A 70 -1.74 26.94 8.42
N LEU A 71 -1.61 27.32 7.15
CA LEU A 71 -0.33 27.49 6.45
C LEU A 71 0.05 28.96 6.35
N THR A 72 1.32 29.27 6.59
CA THR A 72 1.85 30.60 6.33
C THR A 72 1.83 30.92 4.82
N PRO A 73 1.79 32.21 4.43
CA PRO A 73 1.83 32.60 3.01
C PRO A 73 3.05 32.05 2.26
N GLU A 74 4.20 31.97 2.92
CA GLU A 74 5.44 31.41 2.36
C GLU A 74 5.32 29.89 2.14
N GLU A 75 4.80 29.15 3.12
CA GLU A 75 4.56 27.70 2.98
C GLU A 75 3.56 27.41 1.87
N ARG A 76 2.50 28.21 1.76
CA ARG A 76 1.51 28.10 0.69
C ARG A 76 2.15 28.31 -0.68
N ALA A 77 2.95 29.36 -0.85
CA ALA A 77 3.66 29.63 -2.10
C ALA A 77 4.63 28.49 -2.45
N TRP A 78 5.36 27.97 -1.46
CA TRP A 78 6.25 26.82 -1.64
C TRP A 78 5.51 25.55 -2.05
N ILE A 79 4.35 25.25 -1.46
CA ILE A 79 3.54 24.07 -1.81
C ILE A 79 3.01 24.20 -3.24
N VAL A 80 2.52 25.37 -3.64
CA VAL A 80 2.02 25.62 -5.00
C VAL A 80 3.15 25.48 -6.02
N HIS A 81 4.31 26.06 -5.74
CA HIS A 81 5.50 25.92 -6.57
C HIS A 81 5.91 24.45 -6.68
N ARG A 82 6.05 23.76 -5.55
CA ARG A 82 6.45 22.34 -5.51
C ARG A 82 5.46 21.43 -6.24
N LYS A 83 4.15 21.68 -6.12
CA LYS A 83 3.11 20.92 -6.83
C LYS A 83 3.28 21.03 -8.35
N LYS A 84 3.63 22.22 -8.86
CA LYS A 84 3.82 22.48 -10.29
C LYS A 84 5.00 21.70 -10.88
N TYR A 85 6.05 21.45 -10.10
CA TYR A 85 7.26 20.74 -10.52
C TYR A 85 7.40 19.32 -9.92
N ASP A 86 6.31 18.74 -9.40
CA ASP A 86 6.37 17.43 -8.72
C ASP A 86 6.55 16.29 -9.74
N ASN A 87 7.81 15.81 -9.87
CA ASN A 87 8.32 14.80 -10.82
C ASN A 87 8.54 15.24 -12.28
N SER A 88 8.49 16.53 -12.61
CA SER A 88 8.92 17.03 -13.93
C SER A 88 9.89 18.20 -13.80
N SER A 89 10.96 18.17 -14.60
CA SER A 89 11.98 19.23 -14.67
C SER A 89 11.43 20.54 -15.25
N VAL A 90 10.32 20.45 -15.98
CA VAL A 90 9.73 21.52 -16.80
C VAL A 90 8.35 21.96 -16.31
N GLY A 91 7.74 21.25 -15.35
CA GLY A 91 6.39 21.52 -14.84
C GLY A 91 5.28 20.93 -15.73
N GLU A 92 4.15 20.56 -15.14
CA GLU A 92 3.09 19.78 -15.81
C GLU A 92 2.09 20.68 -16.58
N GLU A 93 1.52 20.18 -17.68
CA GLU A 93 0.51 20.90 -18.50
C GLU A 93 -0.82 21.07 -17.73
N GLU A 94 -1.39 22.28 -17.78
CA GLU A 94 -2.62 22.62 -17.03
C GLU A 94 -3.91 22.16 -17.75
N HIS A 95 -3.86 21.91 -19.06
CA HIS A 95 -5.05 21.59 -19.86
C HIS A 95 -5.32 20.08 -19.99
N PHE A 96 -6.57 19.71 -19.73
CA PHE A 96 -7.06 18.34 -19.89
C PHE A 96 -7.23 18.01 -21.39
N GLU A 97 -6.57 16.95 -21.85
CA GLU A 97 -6.79 16.38 -23.18
C GLU A 97 -7.09 14.88 -23.09
N LEU A 98 -8.06 14.40 -23.87
CA LEU A 98 -8.43 12.97 -23.96
C LEU A 98 -7.26 12.08 -24.41
N ARG A 99 -6.25 12.65 -25.07
CA ARG A 99 -5.02 11.95 -25.46
C ARG A 99 -4.34 11.30 -24.26
N HIS A 100 -4.28 12.00 -23.12
CA HIS A 100 -3.65 11.50 -21.90
C HIS A 100 -4.34 10.24 -21.35
N ILE A 101 -5.65 10.10 -21.53
CA ILE A 101 -6.40 8.91 -21.12
C ILE A 101 -5.98 7.71 -21.98
N TRP A 102 -6.00 7.87 -23.31
CA TRP A 102 -5.63 6.80 -24.24
C TRP A 102 -4.16 6.40 -24.10
N GLU A 103 -3.26 7.36 -23.91
CA GLU A 103 -1.85 7.09 -23.62
C GLU A 103 -1.65 6.27 -22.35
N THR A 104 -2.48 6.50 -21.32
CA THR A 104 -2.45 5.75 -20.06
C THR A 104 -3.01 4.34 -20.25
N LEU A 105 -4.13 4.20 -20.94
CA LEU A 105 -4.79 2.91 -21.20
C LEU A 105 -3.92 1.98 -22.06
N LEU A 106 -3.11 2.54 -22.96
CA LEU A 106 -2.19 1.78 -23.81
C LEU A 106 -0.80 1.61 -23.18
N ASP A 107 -0.59 2.11 -21.96
CA ASP A 107 0.71 2.02 -21.31
C ASP A 107 0.91 0.65 -20.65
N TRP A 108 1.86 -0.12 -21.18
CA TRP A 108 2.24 -1.44 -20.65
C TRP A 108 2.59 -1.39 -19.16
N GLN A 109 3.19 -0.29 -18.69
CA GLN A 109 3.65 -0.20 -17.30
C GLN A 109 2.48 -0.17 -16.32
N VAL A 110 1.35 0.43 -16.70
CA VAL A 110 0.13 0.50 -15.88
C VAL A 110 -0.45 -0.89 -15.71
N TRP A 111 -0.55 -1.65 -16.81
CA TRP A 111 -1.06 -3.03 -16.79
C TRP A 111 -0.18 -3.99 -16.00
N LEU A 112 1.14 -3.91 -16.14
CA LEU A 112 2.01 -4.76 -15.32
C LEU A 112 1.97 -4.36 -13.84
N HIS A 113 1.84 -3.08 -13.51
CA HIS A 113 1.64 -2.66 -12.12
C HIS A 113 0.29 -3.11 -11.58
N ILE A 114 -0.78 -3.12 -12.38
CA ILE A 114 -2.08 -3.70 -11.99
C ILE A 114 -1.90 -5.17 -11.59
N LEU A 115 -1.14 -5.96 -12.37
CA LEU A 115 -0.90 -7.36 -12.04
C LEU A 115 -0.05 -7.54 -10.77
N VAL A 116 0.99 -6.72 -10.58
CA VAL A 116 1.77 -6.71 -9.33
C VAL A 116 0.89 -6.31 -8.15
N TYR A 117 0.01 -5.33 -8.32
CA TYR A 117 -0.94 -4.92 -7.28
C TYR A 117 -1.94 -6.04 -6.97
N MET A 118 -2.51 -6.68 -7.99
CA MET A 118 -3.39 -7.85 -7.83
C MET A 118 -2.73 -8.99 -7.07
N SER A 119 -1.43 -9.23 -7.30
CA SER A 119 -0.67 -10.27 -6.60
C SER A 119 -0.52 -10.07 -5.09
N ILE A 120 -0.78 -8.85 -4.59
CA ILE A 120 -0.70 -8.50 -3.17
C ILE A 120 -2.09 -8.23 -2.58
N ILE A 121 -2.94 -7.48 -3.30
CA ILE A 121 -4.26 -7.06 -2.82
C ILE A 121 -5.27 -8.20 -2.75
N ALA A 122 -5.23 -9.18 -3.67
CA ALA A 122 -6.12 -10.33 -3.59
C ALA A 122 -5.81 -11.17 -2.33
N PRO A 123 -4.54 -11.54 -2.06
CA PRO A 123 -4.14 -12.12 -0.78
C PRO A 123 -4.48 -11.30 0.44
N LEU A 124 -4.32 -9.97 0.36
CA LEU A 124 -4.67 -9.06 1.43
C LEU A 124 -6.17 -9.15 1.76
N TYR A 125 -7.03 -9.14 0.74
CA TYR A 125 -8.46 -9.23 0.94
C TYR A 125 -8.89 -10.62 1.43
N GLY A 126 -8.36 -11.70 0.85
CA GLY A 126 -8.77 -13.04 1.27
C GLY A 126 -8.37 -13.35 2.69
N ILE A 127 -7.15 -12.99 3.11
CA ILE A 127 -6.78 -13.12 4.52
C ILE A 127 -7.63 -12.19 5.39
N SER A 128 -7.82 -10.92 5.01
CA SER A 128 -8.49 -9.97 5.91
C SER A 128 -9.97 -10.29 6.12
N LEU A 129 -10.65 -10.80 5.08
CA LEU A 129 -12.06 -11.18 5.13
C LEU A 129 -12.28 -12.50 5.87
N PHE A 130 -11.37 -13.48 5.72
CA PHE A 130 -11.59 -14.85 6.20
C PHE A 130 -10.69 -15.26 7.37
N LEU A 131 -9.76 -14.42 7.84
CA LEU A 131 -8.87 -14.76 8.97
C LEU A 131 -9.63 -15.23 10.22
N PRO A 132 -10.73 -14.58 10.68
CA PRO A 132 -11.49 -15.09 11.82
C PRO A 132 -12.08 -16.48 11.55
N SER A 133 -12.57 -16.72 10.33
CA SER A 133 -13.15 -18.01 9.90
C SER A 133 -12.09 -19.11 9.81
N ILE A 134 -10.89 -18.79 9.29
CA ILE A 134 -9.74 -19.71 9.24
C ILE A 134 -9.34 -20.11 10.66
N ILE A 135 -9.23 -19.13 11.58
CA ILE A 135 -8.88 -19.39 12.97
C ILE A 135 -10.00 -20.18 13.69
N ASN A 136 -11.27 -19.88 13.41
CA ASN A 136 -12.40 -20.67 13.92
C ASN A 136 -12.34 -22.12 13.45
N GLY A 137 -11.90 -22.35 12.21
CA GLY A 137 -11.61 -23.69 11.66
C GLY A 137 -10.53 -24.47 12.43
N PHE A 138 -9.70 -23.81 13.25
CA PHE A 138 -8.74 -24.47 14.14
C PHE A 138 -9.38 -25.01 15.43
N GLY A 139 -10.67 -24.77 15.67
CA GLY A 139 -11.42 -25.22 16.85
C GLY A 139 -11.63 -24.16 17.93
N PHE A 140 -11.30 -22.90 17.67
CA PHE A 140 -11.57 -21.79 18.60
C PHE A 140 -13.00 -21.26 18.46
N SER A 141 -13.59 -20.72 19.54
CA SER A 141 -14.90 -20.07 19.47
C SER A 141 -14.85 -18.78 18.64
N THR A 142 -15.98 -18.32 18.12
CA THR A 142 -16.06 -17.11 17.29
C THR A 142 -15.45 -15.88 17.97
N ALA A 143 -15.71 -15.70 19.27
CA ALA A 143 -15.17 -14.59 20.04
C ALA A 143 -13.64 -14.68 20.19
N ILE A 144 -13.12 -15.87 20.50
CA ILE A 144 -11.67 -16.10 20.62
C ILE A 144 -10.98 -15.95 19.27
N SER A 145 -11.59 -16.42 18.18
CA SER A 145 -11.05 -16.25 16.82
C SER A 145 -10.90 -14.79 16.42
N GLN A 146 -11.85 -13.91 16.81
CA GLN A 146 -11.74 -12.47 16.60
C GLN A 146 -10.60 -11.85 17.42
N LEU A 147 -10.41 -12.30 18.67
CA LEU A 147 -9.29 -11.85 19.48
C LEU A 147 -7.93 -12.30 18.92
N LEU A 148 -7.87 -13.54 18.38
CA LEU A 148 -6.66 -14.10 17.77
C LEU A 148 -6.31 -13.47 16.41
N THR A 149 -7.17 -12.64 15.81
CA THR A 149 -6.76 -11.86 14.64
C THR A 149 -5.91 -10.65 15.01
N VAL A 150 -6.02 -10.16 16.24
CA VAL A 150 -5.37 -8.93 16.71
C VAL A 150 -3.83 -9.04 16.62
N PRO A 151 -3.16 -10.11 17.13
CA PRO A 151 -1.70 -10.17 17.08
C PRO A 151 -1.11 -10.17 15.66
N PRO A 152 -1.66 -10.93 14.67
CA PRO A 152 -1.27 -10.79 13.26
C PRO A 152 -1.37 -9.35 12.73
N TYR A 153 -2.46 -8.63 13.03
CA TYR A 153 -2.65 -7.25 12.56
C TYR A 153 -1.72 -6.25 13.24
N VAL A 154 -1.43 -6.42 14.55
CA VAL A 154 -0.44 -5.60 15.25
C VAL A 154 0.95 -5.80 14.64
N PHE A 155 1.32 -7.06 14.40
CA PHE A 155 2.59 -7.39 13.76
C PHE A 155 2.69 -6.80 12.34
N ALA A 156 1.60 -6.86 11.57
CA ALA A 156 1.54 -6.26 10.24
C ALA A 156 1.55 -4.72 10.24
N SER A 157 0.94 -4.10 11.24
CA SER A 157 1.00 -2.65 11.43
C SER A 157 2.45 -2.21 11.65
N ALA A 158 3.19 -2.95 12.50
CA ALA A 158 4.62 -2.72 12.70
C ALA A 158 5.43 -2.95 11.42
N SER A 159 5.19 -4.02 10.65
CA SER A 159 5.88 -4.30 9.38
C SER A 159 5.59 -3.27 8.28
N SER A 160 4.40 -2.68 8.28
CA SER A 160 4.01 -1.67 7.29
C SER A 160 4.65 -0.32 7.57
N VAL A 161 4.66 0.11 8.84
CA VAL A 161 5.38 1.32 9.27
C VAL A 161 6.87 1.19 8.97
N LEU A 162 7.42 -0.01 9.19
CA LEU A 162 8.78 -0.40 8.84
C LEU A 162 9.16 -0.17 7.39
N SER A 163 8.41 -0.78 6.47
CA SER A 163 8.68 -0.63 5.03
C SER A 163 8.56 0.82 4.59
N THR A 164 7.69 1.59 5.26
CA THR A 164 7.44 3.00 4.96
C THR A 164 8.55 3.92 5.48
N SER A 165 9.03 3.72 6.71
CA SER A 165 10.08 4.54 7.33
C SER A 165 11.44 4.31 6.69
N SER A 166 11.66 3.10 6.17
CA SER A 166 12.91 2.67 5.57
C SER A 166 13.23 3.37 4.23
N LEU A 167 12.24 3.93 3.54
CA LEU A 167 12.41 4.54 2.20
C LEU A 167 12.58 6.07 2.26
N TYR A 168 12.96 6.63 3.41
CA TYR A 168 13.06 8.07 3.62
C TYR A 168 14.52 8.54 3.54
N PRO A 169 14.95 9.20 2.44
CA PRO A 169 16.23 9.89 2.47
C PRO A 169 16.15 11.00 3.53
N SER A 170 16.99 10.90 4.56
CA SER A 170 17.19 11.89 5.63
C SER A 170 17.29 13.30 5.04
N CYS A 171 16.17 14.00 4.98
CA CYS A 171 16.11 15.39 4.56
C CYS A 171 16.38 16.24 5.81
N PRO A 172 17.46 17.06 5.84
CA PRO A 172 17.86 17.81 7.03
C PRO A 172 16.90 18.96 7.42
N HIS A 173 15.79 19.17 6.69
CA HIS A 173 14.82 20.25 6.93
C HIS A 173 13.38 19.75 7.23
N ALA A 174 13.20 18.49 7.66
CA ALA A 174 11.88 18.04 8.07
C ALA A 174 11.46 18.75 9.38
N SER A 175 10.42 19.58 9.28
CA SER A 175 9.88 20.42 10.36
C SER A 175 9.53 19.63 11.63
N HIS A 176 9.59 20.32 12.78
CA HIS A 176 9.39 19.79 14.15
C HIS A 176 8.15 18.90 14.35
N ILE A 177 7.11 19.06 13.52
CA ILE A 177 5.87 18.26 13.54
C ILE A 177 6.12 16.78 13.19
N HIS A 178 7.10 16.49 12.30
CA HIS A 178 7.41 15.13 11.88
C HIS A 178 8.13 14.30 12.96
N ILE A 179 8.87 14.96 13.86
CA ILE A 179 9.62 14.31 14.93
C ILE A 179 8.70 13.84 16.07
N HIS A 180 7.58 14.53 16.33
CA HIS A 180 6.63 14.14 17.37
C HIS A 180 5.82 12.89 17.01
N VAL A 181 5.41 12.74 15.75
CA VAL A 181 4.74 11.51 15.27
C VAL A 181 5.67 10.29 15.33
N MET A 182 6.97 10.50 15.11
CA MET A 182 8.02 9.46 15.20
C MET A 182 8.26 8.95 16.62
N ARG A 183 7.97 9.76 17.66
CA ARG A 183 8.13 9.36 19.06
C ARG A 183 6.96 8.53 19.59
N ILE A 184 5.76 8.69 19.03
CA ILE A 184 4.56 7.96 19.47
C ILE A 184 4.58 6.50 18.99
N SER A 185 5.17 6.21 17.83
CA SER A 185 5.29 4.85 17.28
C SER A 185 6.47 4.03 17.85
N ALA A 186 7.32 4.63 18.70
CA ALA A 186 8.49 3.98 19.30
C ALA A 186 8.21 3.29 20.65
N ILE A 187 6.95 3.20 21.10
CA ILE A 187 6.58 2.78 22.48
C ILE A 187 6.24 1.28 22.60
N GLN A 188 6.43 0.43 21.58
CA GLN A 188 6.28 -1.03 21.76
C GLN A 188 7.58 -1.81 21.56
N ASN A 189 7.98 -2.50 22.63
CA ASN A 189 9.28 -3.14 22.87
C ASN A 189 9.61 -4.30 21.91
N ASN A 190 10.91 -4.42 21.64
CA ASN A 190 11.67 -5.57 21.10
C ASN A 190 11.71 -5.83 19.58
N THR A 191 11.05 -5.02 18.75
CA THR A 191 11.23 -5.06 17.27
C THR A 191 12.25 -4.03 16.75
N ALA A 192 12.70 -3.09 17.60
CA ALA A 192 13.58 -1.97 17.27
C ALA A 192 14.88 -2.33 16.52
N VAL A 193 15.45 -3.51 16.77
CA VAL A 193 16.68 -3.96 16.12
C VAL A 193 16.43 -4.33 14.66
N THR A 194 15.36 -5.06 14.36
CA THR A 194 14.93 -5.32 12.96
C THR A 194 14.47 -4.03 12.27
N LEU A 195 13.96 -3.05 13.03
CA LEU A 195 13.59 -1.73 12.50
C LEU A 195 14.77 -0.95 11.94
N LEU A 196 15.89 -0.95 12.67
CA LEU A 196 17.08 -0.22 12.29
C LEU A 196 17.84 -0.89 11.14
N TRP A 197 17.82 -2.23 11.07
CA TRP A 197 18.49 -2.97 10.00
C TRP A 197 17.82 -2.80 8.62
N TRP A 198 16.49 -2.88 8.53
CA TRP A 198 15.77 -2.71 7.26
C TRP A 198 15.72 -1.25 6.80
N ALA A 199 15.63 -0.29 7.73
CA ALA A 199 15.67 1.14 7.42
C ALA A 199 17.00 1.58 6.84
N VAL A 200 18.10 1.16 7.46
CA VAL A 200 19.46 1.48 6.97
C VAL A 200 19.75 0.80 5.63
N TRP A 201 19.18 -0.38 5.35
CA TRP A 201 19.41 -1.09 4.10
C TRP A 201 18.61 -0.51 2.93
N SER A 202 17.38 -0.06 3.20
CA SER A 202 16.51 0.59 2.23
C SER A 202 17.01 1.96 1.80
N ASP A 203 17.49 2.78 2.75
CA ASP A 203 18.05 4.11 2.47
C ASP A 203 19.30 4.04 1.58
N LYS A 204 20.04 2.93 1.62
CA LYS A 204 21.19 2.70 0.73
C LYS A 204 20.79 2.25 -0.67
N LEU A 205 19.60 1.69 -0.88
CA LEU A 205 19.28 0.99 -2.12
C LEU A 205 18.50 1.81 -3.16
N LYS A 206 17.76 2.87 -2.79
CA LYS A 206 16.89 3.66 -3.71
C LYS A 206 16.06 2.80 -4.67
N LYS A 207 15.78 1.55 -4.30
CA LYS A 207 15.10 0.51 -5.08
C LYS A 207 13.91 0.03 -4.27
N ARG A 208 12.75 -0.04 -4.89
CA ARG A 208 11.43 -0.34 -4.33
C ARG A 208 11.07 -1.80 -4.51
N TYR A 209 11.47 -2.41 -5.62
CA TYR A 209 11.19 -3.83 -5.87
C TYR A 209 11.65 -4.81 -4.78
N PRO A 210 12.74 -4.59 -3.99
CA PRO A 210 13.13 -5.53 -2.94
C PRO A 210 12.09 -5.67 -1.83
N PHE A 211 11.36 -4.58 -1.51
CA PHE A 211 10.31 -4.59 -0.48
C PHE A 211 9.06 -5.31 -0.96
N VAL A 212 8.69 -5.08 -2.22
CA VAL A 212 7.58 -5.79 -2.87
C VAL A 212 7.90 -7.30 -2.94
N LEU A 213 9.13 -7.66 -3.30
CA LEU A 213 9.58 -9.05 -3.35
C LEU A 213 9.59 -9.68 -1.95
N ALA A 214 10.06 -8.99 -0.92
CA ALA A 214 10.04 -9.48 0.45
C ALA A 214 8.60 -9.74 0.93
N GLY A 215 7.66 -8.84 0.61
CA GLY A 215 6.23 -9.04 0.89
C GLY A 215 5.66 -10.27 0.19
N LEU A 216 5.99 -10.47 -1.09
CA LEU A 216 5.58 -11.67 -1.85
C LEU A 216 6.17 -12.96 -1.27
N VAL A 217 7.43 -12.96 -0.81
CA VAL A 217 8.05 -14.11 -0.14
C VAL A 217 7.36 -14.42 1.18
N TYR A 218 7.01 -13.41 1.97
CA TYR A 218 6.28 -13.60 3.22
C TYR A 218 4.91 -14.22 2.98
N CYS A 219 4.17 -13.73 1.98
CA CYS A 219 2.91 -14.32 1.56
C CYS A 219 3.08 -15.77 1.08
N LEU A 220 4.08 -16.04 0.23
CA LEU A 220 4.37 -17.39 -0.27
C LEU A 220 4.60 -18.37 0.87
N VAL A 221 5.51 -18.05 1.80
CA VAL A 221 5.83 -18.91 2.94
C VAL A 221 4.59 -19.08 3.84
N GLY A 222 3.88 -18.00 4.14
CA GLY A 222 2.70 -18.03 4.99
C GLY A 222 1.54 -18.88 4.42
N PHE A 223 1.23 -18.73 3.12
CA PHE A 223 0.21 -19.57 2.48
C PHE A 223 0.69 -21.01 2.28
N ALA A 224 1.97 -21.25 2.00
CA ALA A 224 2.53 -22.60 1.91
C ALA A 224 2.45 -23.36 3.25
N ILE A 225 2.64 -22.67 4.38
CA ILE A 225 2.43 -23.24 5.71
C ILE A 225 0.95 -23.55 5.94
N ASN A 226 0.04 -22.65 5.57
CA ASN A 226 -1.40 -22.83 5.82
C ASN A 226 -2.04 -23.93 4.97
N ILE A 227 -1.60 -24.10 3.71
CA ILE A 227 -2.10 -25.19 2.85
C ILE A 227 -1.57 -26.57 3.27
N SER A 228 -0.39 -26.60 3.88
CA SER A 228 0.30 -27.81 4.34
C SER A 228 -0.35 -28.42 5.58
N ASP A 229 -0.14 -29.73 5.77
CA ASP A 229 -0.68 -30.46 6.91
C ASP A 229 0.22 -30.36 8.14
N VAL A 230 0.27 -29.16 8.71
CA VAL A 230 1.07 -28.84 9.90
C VAL A 230 0.17 -28.54 11.10
N GLY A 231 0.76 -28.57 12.30
CA GLY A 231 0.04 -28.27 13.54
C GLY A 231 -0.56 -26.85 13.58
N ILE A 232 -1.58 -26.66 14.42
CA ILE A 232 -2.34 -25.40 14.54
C ILE A 232 -1.43 -24.20 14.81
N GLY A 233 -0.42 -24.36 15.68
CA GLY A 233 0.53 -23.29 16.00
C GLY A 233 1.34 -22.82 14.79
N ALA A 234 1.72 -23.74 13.90
CA ALA A 234 2.42 -23.39 12.66
C ALA A 234 1.49 -22.69 11.67
N LYS A 235 0.24 -23.15 11.52
CA LYS A 235 -0.77 -22.46 10.68
C LYS A 235 -1.05 -21.05 11.17
N TYR A 236 -1.20 -20.89 12.49
CA TYR A 236 -1.35 -19.58 13.12
C TYR A 236 -0.13 -18.69 12.88
N PHE A 237 1.10 -19.19 13.04
CA PHE A 237 2.30 -18.43 12.66
C PHE A 237 2.31 -18.04 11.17
N GLY A 238 1.83 -18.92 10.29
CA GLY A 238 1.68 -18.63 8.87
C GLY A 238 0.77 -17.41 8.59
N THR A 239 -0.28 -17.18 9.40
CA THR A 239 -1.14 -16.00 9.22
C THR A 239 -0.42 -14.69 9.52
N PHE A 240 0.54 -14.68 10.47
CA PHE A 240 1.37 -13.50 10.74
C PHE A 240 2.20 -13.12 9.51
N LEU A 241 2.79 -14.12 8.84
CA LEU A 241 3.59 -13.89 7.65
C LEU A 241 2.75 -13.34 6.50
N ILE A 242 1.56 -13.91 6.26
CA ILE A 242 0.64 -13.44 5.21
C ILE A 242 0.25 -11.99 5.45
N VAL A 243 -0.26 -11.68 6.65
CA VAL A 243 -0.75 -10.33 6.97
C VAL A 243 0.42 -9.34 6.93
N ALA A 244 1.58 -9.68 7.50
CA ALA A 244 2.74 -8.79 7.45
C ALA A 244 3.25 -8.52 6.05
N GLY A 245 3.33 -9.55 5.19
CA GLY A 245 3.79 -9.42 3.81
C GLY A 245 2.84 -8.60 2.94
N ALA A 246 1.54 -8.88 3.05
CA ALA A 246 0.52 -8.22 2.24
C ALA A 246 0.38 -6.73 2.59
N TYR A 247 0.31 -6.39 3.88
CA TYR A 247 0.19 -4.99 4.32
C TYR A 247 1.48 -4.19 4.11
N ALA A 248 2.66 -4.80 4.22
CA ALA A 248 3.93 -4.11 3.97
C ALA A 248 4.18 -3.84 2.48
N GLY A 249 3.85 -4.78 1.59
CA GLY A 249 4.08 -4.66 0.15
C GLY A 249 3.12 -3.69 -0.54
N PHE A 250 1.87 -3.63 -0.08
CA PHE A 250 0.78 -2.91 -0.75
C PHE A 250 1.02 -1.39 -0.93
N PRO A 251 1.38 -0.61 0.11
CA PRO A 251 1.69 0.82 -0.04
C PRO A 251 2.87 1.07 -1.00
N GLY A 252 3.84 0.15 -0.98
CA GLY A 252 5.02 0.18 -1.83
C GLY A 252 4.65 0.16 -3.31
N VAL A 253 3.76 -0.74 -3.73
CA VAL A 253 3.33 -0.89 -5.14
C VAL A 253 2.54 0.33 -5.62
N VAL A 254 1.58 0.82 -4.82
CA VAL A 254 0.78 2.01 -5.16
C VAL A 254 1.69 3.22 -5.39
N ALA A 255 2.60 3.43 -4.46
CA ALA A 255 3.52 4.54 -4.60
C ALA A 255 4.54 4.32 -5.72
N TRP A 256 4.95 3.09 -6.02
CA TRP A 256 5.88 2.78 -7.11
C TRP A 256 5.34 3.25 -8.46
N LEU A 257 4.10 2.90 -8.80
CA LEU A 257 3.45 3.40 -10.01
C LEU A 257 3.33 4.92 -9.99
N GLY A 258 2.89 5.50 -8.87
CA GLY A 258 2.70 6.95 -8.76
C GLY A 258 3.99 7.77 -8.95
N ASN A 259 5.17 7.19 -8.71
CA ASN A 259 6.46 7.84 -8.99
C ASN A 259 6.99 7.57 -10.40
N ASN A 260 6.46 6.56 -11.10
CA ASN A 260 6.86 6.21 -12.46
C ASN A 260 5.94 6.81 -13.53
N LEU A 261 4.78 7.36 -13.14
CA LEU A 261 3.93 8.16 -14.02
C LEU A 261 4.22 9.65 -13.84
N ALA A 262 4.48 10.33 -14.96
CA ALA A 262 4.66 11.79 -15.03
C ALA A 262 3.50 12.45 -15.79
N GLY A 263 3.13 13.67 -15.39
CA GLY A 263 1.95 14.39 -15.89
C GLY A 263 0.72 14.16 -15.01
N HIS A 264 0.07 15.25 -14.57
CA HIS A 264 -1.00 15.24 -13.58
C HIS A 264 -2.14 14.33 -14.02
N TYR A 265 -2.56 14.44 -15.29
CA TYR A 265 -3.65 13.66 -15.86
C TYR A 265 -3.29 12.19 -16.04
N LYS A 266 -2.12 11.89 -16.63
CA LYS A 266 -1.65 10.51 -16.82
C LYS A 266 -1.46 9.79 -15.48
N ARG A 267 -0.88 10.46 -14.49
CA ARG A 267 -0.75 9.94 -13.13
C ARG A 267 -2.13 9.73 -12.49
N GLY A 268 -3.03 10.70 -12.58
CA GLY A 268 -4.38 10.58 -12.01
C GLY A 268 -5.16 9.39 -12.60
N VAL A 269 -5.23 9.30 -13.93
CA VAL A 269 -5.92 8.22 -14.64
C VAL A 269 -5.24 6.88 -14.39
N GLY A 270 -3.90 6.83 -14.42
CA GLY A 270 -3.15 5.59 -14.23
C GLY A 270 -3.29 5.04 -12.81
N MET A 271 -3.29 5.92 -11.80
CA MET A 271 -3.57 5.55 -10.42
C MET A 271 -5.01 5.09 -10.22
N ALA A 272 -5.98 5.75 -10.87
CA ALA A 272 -7.38 5.36 -10.82
C ALA A 272 -7.62 3.98 -11.45
N LEU A 273 -7.03 3.71 -12.62
CA LEU A 273 -7.07 2.39 -13.27
C LEU A 273 -6.40 1.33 -12.40
N HIS A 274 -5.23 1.65 -11.85
CA HIS A 274 -4.44 0.76 -11.01
C HIS A 274 -5.21 0.31 -9.77
N ILE A 275 -5.74 1.26 -9.00
CA ILE A 275 -6.48 0.97 -7.78
C ILE A 275 -7.86 0.38 -8.12
N GLY A 276 -8.55 0.96 -9.11
CA GLY A 276 -9.88 0.53 -9.52
C GLY A 276 -9.92 -0.92 -10.01
N ILE A 277 -9.07 -1.25 -10.99
CA ILE A 277 -9.01 -2.63 -11.51
C ILE A 277 -8.43 -3.57 -10.45
N GLY A 278 -7.40 -3.13 -9.74
CA GLY A 278 -6.79 -3.94 -8.69
C GLY A 278 -7.77 -4.36 -7.58
N ASN A 279 -8.74 -3.51 -7.25
CA ASN A 279 -9.77 -3.82 -6.26
C ASN A 279 -10.75 -4.92 -6.70
N PHE A 280 -10.82 -5.30 -7.99
CA PHE A 280 -11.54 -6.52 -8.39
C PHE A 280 -10.96 -7.78 -7.74
N GLY A 281 -9.72 -7.75 -7.24
CA GLY A 281 -9.18 -8.79 -6.37
C GLY A 281 -10.09 -9.08 -5.16
N GLY A 282 -10.81 -8.08 -4.64
CA GLY A 282 -11.77 -8.27 -3.54
C GLY A 282 -12.99 -9.10 -3.93
N ALA A 283 -13.48 -8.95 -5.17
CA ALA A 283 -14.58 -9.78 -5.68
C ALA A 283 -14.17 -11.25 -5.76
N ILE A 284 -12.92 -11.52 -6.19
CA ILE A 284 -12.37 -12.88 -6.21
C ILE A 284 -12.18 -13.39 -4.77
N ALA A 285 -11.50 -12.60 -3.93
CA ALA A 285 -11.22 -12.94 -2.53
C ALA A 285 -12.48 -13.29 -1.73
N SER A 286 -13.60 -12.60 -1.96
CA SER A 286 -14.87 -12.86 -1.27
C SER A 286 -15.49 -14.23 -1.55
N ASN A 287 -15.03 -14.95 -2.59
CA ASN A 287 -15.63 -16.21 -3.03
C ASN A 287 -14.70 -17.43 -2.90
N ILE A 288 -13.42 -17.25 -2.56
CA ILE A 288 -12.41 -18.33 -2.60
C ILE A 288 -12.39 -19.20 -1.33
N TYR A 289 -12.80 -18.67 -0.17
CA TYR A 289 -12.87 -19.42 1.09
C TYR A 289 -14.31 -19.88 1.34
N ARG A 290 -14.66 -21.03 0.76
CA ARG A 290 -16.02 -21.59 0.85
C ARG A 290 -16.19 -22.44 2.11
N THR A 291 -17.37 -22.43 2.70
CA THR A 291 -17.72 -23.23 3.89
C THR A 291 -17.55 -24.73 3.66
N GLN A 292 -17.79 -25.23 2.45
CA GLN A 292 -17.61 -26.63 2.07
C GLN A 292 -16.15 -27.11 2.07
N ASP A 293 -15.19 -26.19 1.94
CA ASP A 293 -13.76 -26.51 1.93
C ASP A 293 -13.15 -26.40 3.34
N ALA A 294 -13.96 -26.07 4.35
CA ALA A 294 -13.55 -26.05 5.75
C ALA A 294 -13.18 -27.46 6.24
N PRO A 295 -12.25 -27.60 7.22
CA PRO A 295 -11.52 -26.54 7.91
C PRO A 295 -10.17 -26.18 7.26
N ARG A 296 -9.76 -26.89 6.19
CA ARG A 296 -8.42 -26.73 5.61
C ARG A 296 -8.33 -25.68 4.50
N TYR A 297 -9.45 -25.32 3.88
CA TYR A 297 -9.54 -24.27 2.84
C TYR A 297 -8.46 -24.36 1.75
N ILE A 298 -8.13 -25.58 1.30
CA ILE A 298 -7.00 -25.84 0.39
C ILE A 298 -7.15 -25.06 -0.92
N VAL A 299 -8.36 -25.02 -1.47
CA VAL A 299 -8.67 -24.27 -2.71
C VAL A 299 -8.45 -22.77 -2.50
N GLY A 300 -8.92 -22.21 -1.39
CA GLY A 300 -8.73 -20.80 -1.05
C GLY A 300 -7.25 -20.42 -0.97
N HIS A 301 -6.48 -21.17 -0.19
CA HIS A 301 -5.02 -20.96 -0.11
C HIS A 301 -4.30 -21.18 -1.44
N GLY A 302 -4.75 -22.13 -2.27
CA GLY A 302 -4.20 -22.38 -3.60
C GLY A 302 -4.41 -21.21 -4.58
N VAL A 303 -5.60 -20.60 -4.57
CA VAL A 303 -5.89 -19.41 -5.39
C VAL A 303 -5.05 -18.22 -4.94
N GLU A 304 -4.83 -18.05 -3.63
CA GLU A 304 -3.94 -16.98 -3.14
C GLU A 304 -2.48 -17.21 -3.54
N LEU A 305 -2.01 -18.45 -3.48
CA LEU A 305 -0.68 -18.82 -3.99
C LEU A 305 -0.54 -18.56 -5.49
N MET A 306 -1.60 -18.75 -6.28
CA MET A 306 -1.61 -18.39 -7.70
C MET A 306 -1.40 -16.88 -7.88
N PHE A 307 -2.11 -16.03 -7.14
CA PHE A 307 -1.91 -14.58 -7.20
C PHE A 307 -0.50 -14.17 -6.79
N VAL A 308 0.02 -14.73 -5.70
CA VAL A 308 1.40 -14.50 -5.27
C VAL A 308 2.39 -14.93 -6.35
N GLY A 309 2.14 -16.08 -7.01
CA GLY A 309 2.93 -16.58 -8.13
C GLY A 309 2.96 -15.64 -9.34
N ILE A 310 1.82 -15.03 -9.69
CA ILE A 310 1.77 -13.97 -10.73
C ILE A 310 2.71 -12.83 -10.35
N GLY A 311 2.72 -12.43 -9.06
CA GLY A 311 3.63 -11.41 -8.55
C GLY A 311 5.11 -11.76 -8.76
N PHE A 312 5.51 -13.01 -8.48
CA PHE A 312 6.88 -13.49 -8.69
C PHE A 312 7.32 -13.50 -10.15
N ILE A 313 6.39 -13.61 -11.10
CA ILE A 313 6.68 -13.57 -12.54
C ILE A 313 6.71 -12.12 -13.04
N VAL A 314 5.70 -11.33 -12.69
CA VAL A 314 5.52 -9.98 -13.24
C VAL A 314 6.51 -8.99 -12.63
N LEU A 315 6.82 -9.10 -11.34
CA LEU A 315 7.72 -8.16 -10.66
C LEU A 315 9.12 -8.13 -11.31
N PRO A 316 9.80 -9.26 -11.59
CA PRO A 316 11.06 -9.26 -12.35
C PRO A 316 10.92 -8.66 -13.75
N ILE A 317 9.81 -8.92 -14.46
CA ILE A 317 9.58 -8.35 -15.80
C ILE A 317 9.56 -6.83 -15.74
N VAL A 318 8.85 -6.24 -14.77
CA VAL A 318 8.81 -4.79 -14.56
C VAL A 318 10.20 -4.24 -14.25
N VAL A 319 10.92 -4.86 -13.31
CA VAL A 319 12.25 -4.41 -12.88
C VAL A 319 13.26 -4.48 -14.03
N LEU A 320 13.27 -5.58 -14.78
CA LEU A 320 14.17 -5.76 -15.93
C LEU A 320 13.84 -4.77 -17.05
N SER A 321 12.55 -4.53 -17.31
CA SER A 321 12.09 -3.56 -18.30
C SER A 321 12.53 -2.14 -17.92
N TYR A 322 12.33 -1.73 -16.66
CA TYR A 322 12.78 -0.43 -16.19
C TYR A 322 14.30 -0.28 -16.19
N LYS A 323 15.06 -1.30 -15.79
CA LYS A 323 16.52 -1.29 -15.91
C LYS A 323 16.98 -1.11 -17.35
N ARG A 324 16.36 -1.84 -18.29
CA ARG A 324 16.69 -1.75 -19.73
C ARG A 324 16.37 -0.38 -20.31
N ILE A 325 15.21 0.20 -19.94
CA ILE A 325 14.81 1.52 -20.41
C ILE A 325 15.71 2.61 -19.83
N ASN A 326 16.00 2.56 -18.53
CA ASN A 326 16.91 3.51 -17.89
C ASN A 326 18.32 3.45 -18.50
N ALA A 327 18.88 2.26 -18.73
CA ALA A 327 20.18 2.10 -19.37
C ALA A 327 20.20 2.64 -20.82
N ARG A 328 19.11 2.42 -21.58
CA ARG A 328 18.96 3.00 -22.93
C ARG A 328 18.91 4.54 -22.89
N ARG A 329 18.21 5.10 -21.91
CA ARG A 329 18.13 6.56 -21.71
C ARG A 329 19.46 7.15 -21.24
N ASP A 330 20.26 6.43 -20.45
CA ASP A 330 21.62 6.84 -20.08
C ASP A 330 22.51 7.00 -21.31
N ALA A 331 22.45 6.04 -22.24
CA ALA A 331 23.19 6.11 -23.49
C ALA A 331 22.75 7.30 -24.37
N ILE A 332 21.44 7.51 -24.53
CA ILE A 332 20.88 8.64 -25.30
C ILE A 332 21.28 9.99 -24.69
N MET A 333 21.20 10.12 -23.36
CA MET A 333 21.56 11.36 -22.67
C MET A 333 23.07 11.65 -22.77
N LYS A 334 23.91 10.62 -22.73
CA LYS A 334 25.35 10.76 -22.95
C LYS A 334 25.64 11.28 -24.36
N GLU A 335 25.03 10.69 -25.38
CA GLU A 335 25.17 11.12 -26.77
C GLU A 335 24.62 12.55 -27.01
N ALA A 336 23.49 12.89 -26.40
CA ALA A 336 22.90 14.23 -26.50
C ALA A 336 23.80 15.31 -25.86
N ASN A 337 24.42 15.00 -24.71
CA ASN A 337 25.39 15.88 -24.06
C ASN A 337 26.66 16.04 -24.89
N GLU A 338 27.16 14.97 -25.53
CA GLU A 338 28.32 15.00 -26.42
C GLU A 338 28.06 15.84 -27.68
N LYS A 339 26.82 15.80 -28.20
CA LYS A 339 26.39 16.56 -29.39
C LYS A 339 25.88 17.98 -29.09
N GLY A 340 25.74 18.36 -27.81
CA GLY A 340 25.18 19.65 -27.40
C GLY A 340 23.68 19.83 -27.69
N THR A 341 22.97 18.77 -28.08
CA THR A 341 21.54 18.81 -28.42
C THR A 341 20.71 18.74 -27.13
N LYS A 342 20.04 19.82 -26.78
CA LYS A 342 19.06 19.84 -25.67
C LYS A 342 17.65 19.88 -26.24
N LEU A 343 16.81 18.96 -25.79
CA LEU A 343 15.37 18.99 -26.05
C LEU A 343 14.78 20.28 -25.46
N THR A 344 13.81 20.86 -26.15
CA THR A 344 13.11 22.03 -25.65
C THR A 344 12.23 21.66 -24.45
N PRO A 345 11.95 22.60 -23.52
CA PRO A 345 11.07 22.33 -22.38
C PRO A 345 9.69 21.80 -22.78
N GLU A 346 9.17 22.25 -23.92
CA GLU A 346 7.87 21.82 -24.45
C GLU A 346 7.90 20.37 -24.95
N GLU A 347 8.99 19.96 -25.62
CA GLU A 347 9.16 18.57 -26.04
C GLU A 347 9.30 17.63 -24.83
N LEU A 348 10.02 18.05 -23.79
CA LEU A 348 10.14 17.29 -22.55
C LEU A 348 8.78 17.13 -21.84
N ARG A 349 7.96 18.20 -21.80
CA ARG A 349 6.59 18.13 -21.28
C ARG A 349 5.73 17.14 -22.04
N ARG A 350 5.75 17.23 -23.37
CA ARG A 350 4.97 16.35 -24.25
C ARG A 350 5.37 14.88 -24.10
N LEU A 351 6.65 14.61 -23.86
CA LEU A 351 7.15 13.25 -23.65
C LEU A 351 6.83 12.69 -22.25
N GLY A 352 6.65 13.54 -21.23
CA GLY A 352 6.26 13.13 -19.89
C GLY A 352 7.20 12.07 -19.30
N ASP A 353 6.66 10.91 -18.92
CA ASP A 353 7.43 9.78 -18.36
C ASP A 353 8.27 9.04 -19.42
N ARG A 354 8.02 9.31 -20.71
CA ARG A 354 8.80 8.83 -21.84
C ARG A 354 10.06 9.66 -22.09
N ALA A 355 10.17 10.84 -21.46
CA ALA A 355 11.27 11.76 -21.66
C ALA A 355 12.64 11.12 -21.32
N PRO A 356 13.73 11.47 -22.05
CA PRO A 356 15.05 10.90 -21.81
C PRO A 356 15.66 11.27 -20.45
N ASP A 357 15.26 12.41 -19.87
CA ASP A 357 15.68 12.89 -18.56
C ASP A 357 14.90 12.22 -17.41
N PHE A 358 13.69 11.71 -17.68
CA PHE A 358 12.89 10.99 -16.71
C PHE A 358 13.50 9.62 -16.39
N ARG A 359 13.66 9.33 -15.09
CA ARG A 359 14.21 8.07 -14.60
C ARG A 359 13.15 7.27 -13.87
N TYR A 360 12.89 6.07 -14.36
CA TYR A 360 12.05 5.13 -13.65
C TYR A 360 12.72 4.72 -12.35
N THR A 361 11.98 4.83 -11.26
CA THR A 361 12.40 4.27 -9.98
C THR A 361 12.29 2.75 -10.07
N LEU A 362 13.36 2.05 -9.69
CA LEU A 362 13.37 0.59 -9.59
C LEU A 362 12.67 0.13 -8.32
#